data_AF-A0A356SE75-F1
#
_entry.id   AF-A0A356SE75-F1
#
_cell.length_a   1.000
_cell.length_b   1.000
_cell.length_c   1.000
_cell.angle_alpha   90.00
_cell.angle_beta   90.00
_cell.angle_gamma   90.00
#
_symmetry.space_group_name_H-M   'P 1'
#
loop_
_entity.id
_entity.type
_entity.pdbx_description
1 polymer ?
#
loop_
_entity_poly.entity_id
_entity_poly.type
_entity_poly.pdbx_seq_one_letter_code
_entity_poly.pdbx_strand_id
1 'polypeptide(L)'
;MIKFFKYLAIVLFTTSLGLFSLAYLSPRPPLTIDPETLAGDGSQLDYCALPKLDGSGLLARDIAKGNTPGCAYDQFPLPVLRDCTEPLPESADDIRGLWRAISGARAGHVERVEQCGDRVVVTAAGIIHDYGPNSTGGLNTNDTEGRVLFTAGGKDFCMRT
;
A
#
# COMPACT_ATOMS: atom_id res chain seq x y z
N MET A 1 23.73 19.92 39.17
CA MET A 1 23.87 20.09 37.70
C MET A 1 24.27 18.79 37.00
N ILE A 2 25.43 18.18 37.29
CA ILE A 2 25.90 16.95 36.60
C ILE A 2 24.90 15.77 36.70
N LYS A 3 24.29 15.53 37.86
CA LYS A 3 23.28 14.46 38.02
C LYS A 3 22.05 14.68 37.14
N PHE A 4 21.57 15.92 37.04
CA PHE A 4 20.43 16.26 36.19
C PHE A 4 20.71 15.98 34.71
N PHE A 5 21.86 16.43 34.20
CA PHE A 5 22.26 16.14 32.82
C PHE A 5 22.42 14.65 32.55
N LYS A 6 22.90 13.86 33.52
CA LYS A 6 22.97 12.40 33.40
C LYS A 6 21.58 11.78 33.26
N TYR A 7 20.63 12.12 34.12
CA TYR A 7 19.26 11.60 34.02
C TYR A 7 18.56 12.04 32.73
N LEU A 8 18.74 13.29 32.33
CA LEU A 8 18.20 13.80 31.07
C LEU A 8 18.75 13.03 29.87
N ALA A 9 20.06 12.79 29.81
CA ALA A 9 20.68 12.03 28.74
C ALA A 9 20.16 10.57 28.67
N ILE A 10 19.97 9.93 29.83
CA ILE A 10 19.41 8.58 29.90
C ILE A 10 17.97 8.57 29.36
N VAL A 11 17.12 9.50 29.80
CA VAL A 11 15.72 9.58 29.35
C VAL A 11 15.64 9.83 27.84
N LEU A 12 16.46 10.73 27.31
CA LEU A 12 16.49 10.99 25.87
C LEU A 12 16.94 9.74 25.10
N PHE A 13 18.01 9.09 25.55
CA PHE A 13 18.51 7.89 24.89
C PHE A 13 17.49 6.74 24.89
N THR A 14 16.87 6.45 26.03
CA THR A 14 15.87 5.38 26.13
C THR A 14 14.63 5.70 25.31
N THR A 15 14.18 6.95 25.30
CA THR A 15 13.04 7.39 24.49
C THR A 15 13.35 7.26 23.00
N SER A 16 14.51 7.74 22.55
CA SER A 16 14.93 7.62 21.15
C SER A 16 15.06 6.16 20.71
N LEU A 17 15.63 5.29 21.54
CA LEU A 17 15.74 3.87 21.26
C LEU A 17 14.35 3.19 21.21
N GLY A 18 13.45 3.56 22.12
CA GLY A 18 12.07 3.08 22.13
C GLY A 18 11.32 3.49 20.87
N LEU A 19 11.39 4.77 20.47
CA LEU A 19 10.78 5.28 19.24
C LEU A 19 11.36 4.62 17.99
N PHE A 20 12.69 4.44 17.93
CA PHE A 20 13.33 3.72 16.83
C PHE A 20 12.84 2.27 16.74
N SER A 21 12.77 1.56 17.87
CA SER A 21 12.25 0.20 17.91
C SER A 21 10.80 0.13 17.46
N LEU A 22 9.94 1.04 17.93
CA LEU A 22 8.53 1.12 17.52
C LEU A 22 8.40 1.43 16.01
N ALA A 23 9.21 2.34 15.49
CA ALA A 23 9.13 2.75 14.09
C ALA A 23 9.67 1.69 13.12
N TYR A 24 10.74 0.98 13.46
CA TYR A 24 11.46 0.13 12.50
C TYR A 24 11.45 -1.36 12.84
N LEU A 25 11.37 -1.74 14.11
CA LEU A 25 11.58 -3.14 14.56
C LEU A 25 10.31 -3.83 15.06
N SER A 26 9.22 -3.10 15.27
CA SER A 26 7.95 -3.67 15.72
C SER A 26 7.31 -4.56 14.64
N PRO A 27 6.58 -5.64 15.00
CA PRO A 27 6.07 -6.63 14.05
C PRO A 27 4.92 -6.08 13.19
N ARG A 28 5.05 -6.15 11.86
CA ARG A 28 4.01 -5.74 10.87
C ARG A 28 2.72 -6.57 11.06
N PRO A 29 1.52 -6.00 10.79
CA PRO A 29 0.32 -6.81 10.74
C PRO A 29 0.48 -7.89 9.66
N PRO A 30 -0.17 -9.05 9.81
CA PRO A 30 -0.15 -10.06 8.77
C PRO A 30 -0.73 -9.50 7.47
N LEU A 31 -0.20 -9.95 6.33
CA LEU A 31 -0.76 -9.63 5.03
C LEU A 31 -2.11 -10.32 4.88
N THR A 32 -3.12 -9.56 4.46
CA THR A 32 -4.46 -10.09 4.19
C THR A 32 -4.81 -10.13 2.71
N ILE A 33 -4.02 -9.42 1.90
CA ILE A 33 -4.10 -9.45 0.44
C ILE A 33 -3.96 -10.89 -0.08
N ASP A 34 -4.69 -11.20 -1.15
CA ASP A 34 -4.58 -12.47 -1.84
C ASP A 34 -3.13 -12.74 -2.30
N PRO A 35 -2.53 -13.89 -1.93
CA PRO A 35 -1.16 -14.24 -2.30
C PRO A 35 -0.93 -14.28 -3.83
N GLU A 36 -1.92 -14.68 -4.63
CA GLU A 36 -1.78 -14.71 -6.09
C GLU A 36 -1.60 -13.30 -6.65
N THR A 37 -2.22 -12.30 -6.01
CA THR A 37 -2.07 -10.88 -6.38
C THR A 37 -0.61 -10.44 -6.31
N LEU A 38 0.11 -10.84 -5.24
CA LEU A 38 1.53 -10.53 -5.07
C LEU A 38 2.45 -11.42 -5.90
N ALA A 39 2.03 -12.65 -6.19
CA ALA A 39 2.84 -13.61 -6.95
C ALA A 39 2.80 -13.36 -8.47
N GLY A 40 1.73 -12.75 -8.98
CA GLY A 40 1.59 -12.50 -10.42
C GLY A 40 2.29 -11.23 -10.92
N ASP A 41 2.41 -11.14 -12.25
CA ASP A 41 3.08 -10.05 -12.95
C ASP A 41 2.06 -9.12 -13.64
N GLY A 42 1.73 -8.03 -12.96
CA GLY A 42 0.86 -7.00 -13.47
C GLY A 42 1.43 -6.21 -14.66
N SER A 43 2.73 -6.33 -14.97
CA SER A 43 3.32 -5.64 -16.13
C SER A 43 2.91 -6.26 -17.47
N GLN A 44 2.40 -7.50 -17.47
CA GLN A 44 1.96 -8.22 -18.67
C GLN A 44 0.48 -7.96 -19.03
N LEU A 45 -0.25 -7.17 -18.22
CA LEU A 45 -1.67 -6.95 -18.44
C LEU A 45 -1.94 -5.90 -19.52
N ASP A 46 -3.02 -6.10 -20.26
CA ASP A 46 -3.58 -5.07 -21.14
C ASP A 46 -4.43 -4.10 -20.31
N TYR A 47 -3.84 -2.97 -19.97
CA TYR A 47 -4.50 -1.90 -19.20
C TYR A 47 -5.53 -1.10 -20.00
N CYS A 48 -5.66 -1.31 -21.31
CA CYS A 48 -6.75 -0.76 -22.10
C CYS A 48 -8.02 -1.61 -21.97
N ALA A 49 -7.88 -2.89 -21.62
CA ALA A 49 -9.00 -3.80 -21.39
C ALA A 49 -9.53 -3.67 -19.95
N LEU A 50 -10.27 -2.59 -19.67
CA LEU A 50 -10.82 -2.35 -18.34
C LEU A 50 -11.84 -3.44 -17.92
N PRO A 51 -11.82 -3.89 -16.64
CA PRO A 51 -12.84 -4.79 -16.11
C PRO A 51 -14.26 -4.24 -16.27
N LYS A 52 -15.23 -5.12 -16.54
CA LYS A 52 -16.64 -4.72 -16.57
C LYS A 52 -17.19 -4.62 -15.16
N LEU A 53 -17.86 -3.51 -14.85
CA LEU A 53 -18.49 -3.28 -13.56
C LEU A 53 -20.01 -3.40 -13.71
N ASP A 54 -20.48 -4.61 -13.98
CA ASP A 54 -21.90 -4.93 -14.25
C ASP A 54 -22.64 -5.59 -13.08
N GLY A 55 -21.97 -5.74 -11.92
CA GLY A 55 -22.50 -6.35 -10.72
C GLY A 55 -22.61 -7.88 -10.73
N SER A 56 -22.01 -8.56 -11.72
CA SER A 56 -22.12 -10.03 -11.85
C SER A 56 -21.16 -10.85 -10.97
N GLY A 57 -20.06 -10.27 -10.52
CA GLY A 57 -19.00 -10.83 -9.69
C GLY A 57 -19.02 -10.32 -8.24
N LEU A 58 -17.83 -10.20 -7.63
CA LEU A 58 -17.69 -9.82 -6.22
C LEU A 58 -17.96 -8.33 -5.99
N LEU A 59 -18.40 -8.01 -4.77
CA LEU A 59 -18.44 -6.64 -4.29
C LEU A 59 -17.07 -6.23 -3.74
N ALA A 60 -16.79 -4.94 -3.73
CA ALA A 60 -15.52 -4.41 -3.24
C ALA A 60 -15.26 -4.79 -1.78
N ARG A 61 -16.32 -4.83 -0.96
CA ARG A 61 -16.28 -5.22 0.45
C ARG A 61 -15.96 -6.69 0.68
N ASP A 62 -16.13 -7.55 -0.32
CA ASP A 62 -15.91 -8.99 -0.18
C ASP A 62 -14.41 -9.33 -0.36
N ILE A 63 -13.67 -8.47 -1.07
CA ILE A 63 -12.25 -8.63 -1.33
C ILE A 63 -11.43 -8.11 -0.14
N ALA A 64 -10.42 -8.89 0.29
CA ALA A 64 -9.54 -8.51 1.39
C ALA A 64 -8.74 -7.23 1.08
N LYS A 65 -8.28 -6.52 2.11
CA LYS A 65 -7.50 -5.30 1.94
C LYS A 65 -6.18 -5.57 1.20
N GLY A 66 -5.88 -4.77 0.19
CA GLY A 66 -4.57 -4.67 -0.43
C GLY A 66 -3.56 -4.16 0.58
N ASN A 67 -2.49 -4.91 0.79
CA ASN A 67 -1.43 -4.56 1.73
C ASN A 67 -0.08 -4.66 1.02
N THR A 68 0.76 -3.66 1.20
CA THR A 68 2.14 -3.72 0.70
C THR A 68 2.94 -4.75 1.50
N PRO A 69 3.56 -5.76 0.87
CA PRO A 69 4.40 -6.72 1.55
C PRO A 69 5.71 -6.06 2.00
N GLY A 70 6.18 -6.40 3.21
CA GLY A 70 7.47 -5.91 3.70
C GLY A 70 7.58 -4.38 3.62
N CYS A 71 8.60 -3.90 2.92
CA CYS A 71 8.80 -2.47 2.63
C CYS A 71 8.30 -2.02 1.26
N ALA A 72 8.24 -2.95 0.31
CA ALA A 72 7.74 -2.76 -1.03
C ALA A 72 7.38 -4.13 -1.64
N TYR A 73 6.52 -4.14 -2.65
CA TYR A 73 6.41 -5.32 -3.52
C TYR A 73 7.68 -5.52 -4.35
N ASP A 74 8.02 -6.79 -4.63
CA ASP A 74 9.21 -7.14 -5.42
C ASP A 74 8.96 -7.01 -6.94
N GLN A 75 7.72 -7.23 -7.36
CA GLN A 75 7.26 -7.14 -8.75
C GLN A 75 5.93 -6.39 -8.79
N PHE A 76 5.62 -5.72 -9.91
CA PHE A 76 4.36 -5.01 -10.06
C PHE A 76 3.20 -6.02 -9.96
N PRO A 77 2.39 -5.98 -8.88
CA PRO A 77 1.46 -7.07 -8.58
C PRO A 77 0.28 -7.07 -9.55
N LEU A 78 -0.50 -8.14 -9.58
CA LEU A 78 -1.81 -8.14 -10.25
C LEU A 78 -2.77 -7.11 -9.59
N PRO A 79 -3.88 -6.74 -10.27
CA PRO A 79 -4.90 -5.89 -9.67
C PRO A 79 -5.52 -6.56 -8.44
N VAL A 80 -5.67 -5.79 -7.36
CA VAL A 80 -6.36 -6.21 -6.12
C VAL A 80 -7.84 -6.43 -6.39
N LEU A 81 -8.45 -5.61 -7.26
CA LEU A 81 -9.88 -5.62 -7.56
C LEU A 81 -10.22 -6.43 -8.82
N ARG A 82 -9.36 -7.35 -9.25
CA ARG A 82 -9.53 -8.09 -10.52
C ARG A 82 -10.84 -8.87 -10.64
N ASP A 83 -11.37 -9.36 -9.52
CA ASP A 83 -12.60 -10.16 -9.46
C ASP A 83 -13.84 -9.32 -9.08
N CYS A 84 -13.65 -8.01 -8.89
CA CYS A 84 -14.69 -7.10 -8.51
C CYS A 84 -15.43 -6.56 -9.74
N THR A 85 -16.76 -6.56 -9.68
CA THR A 85 -17.61 -6.00 -10.74
C THR A 85 -18.65 -5.03 -10.22
N GLU A 86 -18.57 -4.62 -8.95
CA GLU A 86 -19.48 -3.64 -8.37
C GLU A 86 -19.44 -2.31 -9.17
N PRO A 87 -20.60 -1.83 -9.67
CA PRO A 87 -20.67 -0.58 -10.41
C PRO A 87 -20.07 0.59 -9.63
N LEU A 88 -19.43 1.53 -10.35
CA LEU A 88 -18.99 2.78 -9.72
C LEU A 88 -20.22 3.60 -9.28
N PRO A 89 -20.10 4.40 -8.20
CA PRO A 89 -21.10 5.39 -7.85
C PRO A 89 -21.33 6.36 -9.02
N GLU A 90 -22.57 6.81 -9.21
CA GLU A 90 -22.95 7.71 -10.32
C GLU A 90 -22.13 9.00 -10.34
N SER A 91 -21.70 9.48 -9.16
CA SER A 91 -20.91 10.69 -9.00
C SER A 91 -19.40 10.49 -9.21
N ALA A 92 -18.93 9.26 -9.42
CA ALA A 92 -17.51 8.96 -9.55
C ALA A 92 -17.07 9.03 -11.02
N ASP A 93 -15.99 9.78 -11.26
CA ASP A 93 -15.27 9.67 -12.54
C ASP A 93 -14.56 8.31 -12.61
N ASP A 94 -14.65 7.67 -13.78
CA ASP A 94 -13.89 6.45 -14.08
C ASP A 94 -12.47 6.83 -14.50
N ILE A 95 -11.54 6.70 -13.56
CA ILE A 95 -10.11 6.96 -13.72
C ILE A 95 -9.30 5.67 -13.70
N ARG A 96 -9.94 4.51 -13.92
CA ARG A 96 -9.25 3.21 -13.93
C ARG A 96 -8.25 3.13 -15.07
N GLY A 97 -7.15 2.42 -14.83
CA GLY A 97 -6.14 2.13 -15.83
C GLY A 97 -4.72 2.36 -15.33
N LEU A 98 -3.78 2.33 -16.27
CA LEU A 98 -2.38 2.62 -16.02
C LEU A 98 -2.06 4.06 -16.44
N TRP A 99 -1.64 4.86 -15.48
CA TRP A 99 -1.31 6.26 -15.68
C TRP A 99 0.20 6.44 -15.71
N ARG A 100 0.66 7.38 -16.53
CA ARG A 100 2.05 7.82 -16.57
C ARG A 100 2.12 9.34 -16.56
N ALA A 101 2.87 9.88 -15.60
CA ALA A 101 3.18 11.31 -15.58
C ALA A 101 4.09 11.68 -16.76
N ILE A 102 3.64 12.59 -17.62
CA ILE A 102 4.39 13.03 -18.82
C ILE A 102 5.26 14.27 -18.59
N SER A 103 5.03 15.01 -17.50
CA SER A 103 5.72 16.26 -17.19
C SER A 103 5.73 16.55 -15.69
N GLY A 104 6.53 17.54 -15.26
CA GLY A 104 6.62 17.98 -13.86
C GLY A 104 7.62 17.18 -13.03
N ALA A 105 7.61 17.39 -11.71
CA ALA A 105 8.61 16.82 -10.79
C ALA A 105 8.59 15.28 -10.70
N ARG A 106 7.49 14.65 -11.13
CA ARG A 106 7.31 13.19 -11.15
C ARG A 106 7.25 12.62 -12.58
N ALA A 107 7.77 13.33 -13.59
CA ALA A 107 7.77 12.84 -14.96
C ALA A 107 8.37 11.42 -15.05
N GLY A 108 7.66 10.51 -15.70
CA GLY A 108 7.99 9.09 -15.78
C GLY A 108 7.37 8.22 -14.68
N HIS A 109 6.78 8.79 -13.62
CA HIS A 109 6.06 8.02 -12.61
C HIS A 109 4.89 7.27 -13.22
N VAL A 110 4.72 6.01 -12.83
CA VAL A 110 3.66 5.11 -13.28
C VAL A 110 2.85 4.65 -12.07
N GLU A 111 1.53 4.70 -12.21
CA GLU A 111 0.59 4.21 -11.21
C GLU A 111 -0.54 3.45 -11.88
N ARG A 112 -0.96 2.34 -11.29
CA ARG A 112 -2.22 1.68 -11.65
C ARG A 112 -3.30 2.16 -10.70
N VAL A 113 -4.41 2.62 -11.27
CA VAL A 113 -5.63 2.97 -10.53
C VAL A 113 -6.69 1.92 -10.80
N GLU A 114 -7.24 1.36 -9.74
CA GLU A 114 -8.34 0.41 -9.74
C GLU A 114 -9.52 1.03 -9.00
N GLN A 115 -10.73 0.90 -9.54
CA GLN A 115 -11.97 1.34 -8.90
C GLN A 115 -13.03 0.25 -9.05
N CYS A 116 -13.77 0.01 -7.99
CA CYS A 116 -14.93 -0.89 -7.98
C CYS A 116 -15.79 -0.55 -6.77
N GLY A 117 -17.08 -0.29 -6.95
CA GLY A 117 -17.91 0.32 -5.91
C GLY A 117 -17.27 1.59 -5.34
N ASP A 118 -17.32 1.76 -4.01
CA ASP A 118 -16.69 2.87 -3.28
C ASP A 118 -15.19 2.65 -2.95
N ARG A 119 -14.53 1.67 -3.59
CA ARG A 119 -13.14 1.31 -3.30
C ARG A 119 -12.20 1.76 -4.42
N VAL A 120 -11.06 2.33 -4.02
CA VAL A 120 -9.98 2.74 -4.90
C VAL A 120 -8.67 2.12 -4.43
N VAL A 121 -7.95 1.48 -5.35
CA VAL A 121 -6.61 0.97 -5.11
C VAL A 121 -5.63 1.63 -6.07
N VAL A 122 -4.59 2.25 -5.53
CA VAL A 122 -3.49 2.85 -6.30
C VAL A 122 -2.21 2.07 -6.04
N THR A 123 -1.68 1.43 -7.07
CA THR A 123 -0.42 0.68 -6.98
C THR A 123 0.68 1.41 -7.73
N ALA A 124 1.70 1.89 -7.01
CA ALA A 124 2.77 2.71 -7.58
C ALA A 124 4.04 2.64 -6.72
N ALA A 125 5.21 2.76 -7.35
CA ALA A 125 6.50 2.94 -6.66
C ALA A 125 6.77 1.98 -5.47
N GLY A 126 6.43 0.71 -5.61
CA GLY A 126 6.62 -0.31 -4.57
C GLY A 126 5.48 -0.40 -3.54
N ILE A 127 4.49 0.49 -3.58
CA ILE A 127 3.41 0.59 -2.58
C ILE A 127 2.04 0.29 -3.22
N ILE A 128 1.15 -0.30 -2.42
CA ILE A 128 -0.28 -0.47 -2.68
C ILE A 128 -1.04 0.43 -1.69
N HIS A 129 -1.67 1.48 -2.18
CA HIS A 129 -2.57 2.35 -1.42
C HIS A 129 -4.00 1.86 -1.62
N ASP A 130 -4.64 1.38 -0.55
CA ASP A 130 -5.99 0.81 -0.64
C ASP A 130 -6.97 1.56 0.27
N TYR A 131 -7.93 2.24 -0.35
CA TYR A 131 -8.97 3.00 0.32
C TYR A 131 -10.37 2.47 -0.03
N GLY A 132 -11.19 2.23 0.99
CA GLY A 132 -12.60 1.87 0.85
C GLY A 132 -12.98 0.52 1.47
N PRO A 133 -14.22 0.06 1.22
CA PRO A 133 -14.78 -1.16 1.80
C PRO A 133 -13.94 -2.40 1.44
N ASN A 134 -13.67 -3.26 2.41
CA ASN A 134 -12.91 -4.51 2.22
C ASN A 134 -13.27 -5.50 3.35
N SER A 135 -12.90 -6.77 3.21
CA SER A 135 -13.34 -7.83 4.13
C SER A 135 -12.46 -8.02 5.38
N THR A 136 -11.28 -7.40 5.46
CA THR A 136 -10.26 -7.73 6.48
C THR A 136 -9.73 -6.57 7.30
N GLY A 137 -9.80 -5.33 6.80
CA GLY A 137 -9.21 -4.14 7.40
C GLY A 137 -10.16 -2.95 7.45
N GLY A 138 -9.61 -1.79 7.84
CA GLY A 138 -10.36 -0.53 7.85
C GLY A 138 -10.46 0.13 6.48
N LEU A 139 -11.31 1.16 6.39
CA LEU A 139 -11.53 1.92 5.16
C LEU A 139 -10.30 2.71 4.71
N ASN A 140 -9.53 3.24 5.67
CA ASN A 140 -8.42 4.13 5.36
C ASN A 140 -7.18 3.39 4.86
N THR A 141 -6.38 4.11 4.06
CA THR A 141 -4.97 3.78 3.81
C THR A 141 -4.14 4.33 4.97
N ASN A 142 -3.24 3.51 5.51
CA ASN A 142 -2.21 3.93 6.47
C ASN A 142 -0.81 3.77 5.83
N ASP A 143 -0.75 3.89 4.51
CA ASP A 143 0.44 3.60 3.74
C ASP A 143 1.27 4.87 3.61
N THR A 144 2.52 4.84 4.07
CA THR A 144 3.51 5.83 3.70
C THR A 144 4.54 5.23 2.77
N GLU A 145 5.10 6.07 1.91
CA GLU A 145 6.18 5.68 1.02
C GLU A 145 7.33 5.10 1.87
N GLY A 146 7.47 3.78 1.79
CA GLY A 146 8.40 3.02 2.61
C GLY A 146 9.81 3.20 2.09
N ARG A 147 10.48 4.31 2.42
CA ARG A 147 11.92 4.40 2.18
C ARG A 147 12.62 3.38 3.08
N VAL A 148 13.28 2.40 2.47
CA VAL A 148 14.18 1.49 3.19
C VAL A 148 15.25 2.34 3.87
N LEU A 149 15.30 2.28 5.20
CA LEU A 149 16.30 2.99 6.00
C LEU A 149 17.62 2.22 6.01
N PHE A 150 17.55 0.91 6.24
CA PHE A 150 18.71 0.02 6.26
C PHE A 150 18.29 -1.44 5.98
N THR A 151 19.28 -2.25 5.59
CA THR A 151 19.13 -3.69 5.40
C THR A 151 20.02 -4.40 6.42
N ALA A 152 19.47 -5.41 7.11
CA ALA A 152 20.23 -6.22 8.05
C ALA A 152 19.80 -7.70 7.95
N GLY A 153 20.77 -8.60 7.81
CA GLY A 153 20.50 -10.04 7.67
C GLY A 153 19.65 -10.39 6.43
N GLY A 154 19.77 -9.61 5.34
CA GLY A 154 18.99 -9.80 4.12
C GLY A 154 17.54 -9.30 4.20
N LYS A 155 17.16 -8.59 5.28
CA LYS A 155 15.84 -8.00 5.47
C LYS A 155 15.92 -6.48 5.43
N ASP A 156 15.01 -5.86 4.70
CA ASP A 156 14.84 -4.42 4.66
C ASP A 156 14.01 -3.89 5.84
N PHE A 157 14.44 -2.75 6.36
CA PHE A 157 13.80 -2.05 7.46
C PHE A 157 13.41 -0.64 7.00
N CYS A 158 12.11 -0.42 6.87
CA CYS A 158 11.51 0.87 6.57
C CYS A 158 10.59 1.28 7.72
N MET A 159 10.37 2.59 7.83
CA MET A 159 9.56 3.18 8.88
C MET A 159 8.11 2.67 8.80
N ARG A 160 7.50 2.38 9.95
CA ARG A 160 6.05 2.20 10.08
C ARG A 160 5.38 3.55 10.29
N THR A 161 4.18 3.67 9.74
CA THR A 161 3.26 4.79 9.95
C THR A 161 1.88 4.26 10.22
#